data_AF-A0A956YJW0-F1
#
_entry.id   AF-A0A956YJW0-F1
#
_cell.length_a   1.000
_cell.length_b   1.000
_cell.length_c   1.000
_cell.angle_alpha   90.00
_cell.angle_beta   90.00
_cell.angle_gamma   90.00
#
_symmetry.space_group_name_H-M   'P 1'
#
loop_
_entity.id
_entity.type
_entity.pdbx_description
1 polymer ?
#
loop_
_entity_poly.entity_id
_entity_poly.type
_entity_poly.pdbx_seq_one_letter_code
_entity_poly.pdbx_strand_id
1 'polypeptide(L)'
;MTLNISPEQMAEYRASYKKRQEAERQKLDERFERAWEVARRGAELLRYQFKAEKVVVFGSLTNRKLFHLRSDIDLAVWGLPDKEYLRALGLLLDLSPEFSVDLVPFKDATKPLRQVIESEGVVL
;
A
#
# COMPACT_ATOMS: atom_id res chain seq x y z
N MET A 1 -22.31 -32.02 15.87
CA MET A 1 -23.42 -31.07 16.03
C MET A 1 -23.72 -30.45 14.68
N THR A 2 -24.81 -30.86 14.03
CA THR A 2 -25.32 -30.19 12.82
C THR A 2 -26.15 -28.99 13.24
N LEU A 3 -25.74 -27.79 12.82
CA LEU A 3 -26.53 -26.58 13.00
C LEU A 3 -27.78 -26.68 12.11
N ASN A 4 -28.94 -26.92 12.71
CA ASN A 4 -30.23 -26.81 12.02
C ASN A 4 -30.59 -25.32 11.89
N ILE A 5 -30.11 -24.69 10.82
CA ILE A 5 -30.43 -23.30 10.48
C ILE A 5 -31.68 -23.30 9.61
N SER A 6 -32.73 -22.58 10.02
CA SER A 6 -33.95 -22.46 9.23
C SER A 6 -33.69 -21.68 7.92
N PRO A 7 -34.50 -21.88 6.86
CA PRO A 7 -34.36 -21.11 5.63
C PRO A 7 -34.45 -19.59 5.84
N GLU A 8 -35.25 -19.15 6.82
CA GLU A 8 -35.42 -17.74 7.22
C GLU A 8 -34.16 -17.21 7.93
N GLN A 9 -33.64 -17.95 8.91
CA GLN A 9 -32.37 -17.62 9.58
C GLN A 9 -31.20 -17.57 8.59
N MET A 10 -31.19 -18.45 7.59
CA MET A 10 -30.20 -18.44 6.53
C MET A 10 -30.39 -17.24 5.59
N ALA A 11 -31.62 -16.79 5.34
CA ALA A 11 -31.90 -15.59 4.54
C ALA A 11 -31.42 -14.31 5.25
N GLU A 12 -31.71 -14.17 6.54
CA GLU A 12 -31.20 -13.06 7.37
C GLU A 12 -29.67 -13.06 7.46
N TYR A 13 -29.07 -14.24 7.63
CA TYR A 13 -27.62 -14.39 7.61
C TYR A 13 -27.04 -13.92 6.26
N ARG A 14 -27.59 -14.37 5.13
CA ARG A 14 -27.13 -13.94 3.79
C ARG A 14 -27.27 -12.42 3.60
N ALA A 15 -28.38 -11.83 4.04
CA ALA A 15 -28.61 -10.39 3.93
C ALA A 15 -27.60 -9.59 4.76
N SER A 16 -27.36 -9.99 6.02
CA SER A 16 -26.38 -9.34 6.90
C SER A 16 -24.94 -9.57 6.42
N TYR A 17 -24.61 -10.74 5.88
CA TYR A 17 -23.32 -11.04 5.26
C TYR A 17 -23.06 -10.15 4.05
N LYS A 18 -24.04 -10.03 3.14
CA LYS A 18 -23.95 -9.17 1.95
C LYS A 18 -23.70 -7.70 2.32
N LYS A 19 -24.46 -7.17 3.30
CA LYS A 19 -24.26 -5.79 3.80
C LYS A 19 -22.86 -5.56 4.37
N ARG A 20 -22.33 -6.52 5.14
CA ARG A 20 -20.96 -6.46 5.69
C ARG A 20 -19.91 -6.47 4.59
N GLN A 21 -20.04 -7.36 3.61
CA GLN A 21 -19.14 -7.41 2.46
C GLN A 21 -19.11 -6.10 1.68
N GLU A 22 -20.27 -5.49 1.46
CA GLU A 22 -20.35 -4.21 0.74
C GLU A 22 -19.68 -3.07 1.52
N ALA A 23 -19.92 -2.99 2.84
CA ALA A 23 -19.27 -2.02 3.70
C ALA A 23 -17.74 -2.23 3.81
N GLU A 24 -17.28 -3.48 3.90
CA GLU A 24 -15.84 -3.81 3.88
C GLU A 24 -15.20 -3.45 2.56
N ARG A 25 -15.89 -3.67 1.43
CA ARG A 25 -15.42 -3.28 0.11
C ARG A 25 -15.27 -1.78 -0.01
N GLN A 26 -16.28 -1.01 0.41
CA GLN A 26 -16.23 0.46 0.40
C GLN A 26 -15.05 0.98 1.24
N LYS A 27 -14.87 0.47 2.46
CA LYS A 27 -13.72 0.82 3.32
C LYS A 27 -12.39 0.51 2.65
N LEU A 28 -12.31 -0.63 1.95
CA LEU A 28 -11.09 -1.03 1.27
C LEU A 28 -10.80 -0.16 0.04
N ASP A 29 -11.82 0.22 -0.73
CA ASP A 29 -11.71 1.13 -1.87
C ASP A 29 -11.24 2.52 -1.39
N GLU A 30 -11.86 3.08 -0.35
CA GLU A 30 -11.45 4.36 0.23
C GLU A 30 -10.02 4.31 0.78
N ARG A 31 -9.63 3.21 1.45
CA ARG A 31 -8.27 3.02 1.94
C ARG A 31 -7.27 2.95 0.77
N PHE A 32 -7.63 2.29 -0.32
CA PHE A 32 -6.76 2.17 -1.50
C PHE A 32 -6.46 3.54 -2.11
N GLU A 33 -7.47 4.40 -2.26
CA GLU A 33 -7.28 5.77 -2.77
C GLU A 33 -6.39 6.60 -1.84
N ARG A 34 -6.64 6.56 -0.53
CA ARG A 34 -5.78 7.25 0.45
C ARG A 34 -4.33 6.76 0.44
N ALA A 35 -4.11 5.46 0.21
CA ALA A 35 -2.78 4.90 0.09
C ALA A 35 -2.02 5.49 -1.10
N TRP A 36 -2.70 5.64 -2.25
CA TRP A 36 -2.13 6.28 -3.44
C TRP A 36 -1.81 7.77 -3.21
N GLU A 37 -2.66 8.50 -2.48
CA GLU A 37 -2.38 9.89 -2.11
C GLU A 37 -1.13 10.00 -1.23
N VAL A 38 -1.00 9.14 -0.21
CA VAL A 38 0.18 9.10 0.66
C VAL A 38 1.43 8.71 -0.12
N ALA A 39 1.35 7.72 -1.03
CA ALA A 39 2.45 7.32 -1.88
C ALA A 39 2.96 8.49 -2.76
N ARG A 40 2.05 9.23 -3.40
CA ARG A 40 2.39 10.43 -4.20
C ARG A 40 3.05 11.51 -3.35
N ARG A 41 2.51 11.81 -2.17
CA ARG A 41 3.10 12.78 -1.22
C ARG A 41 4.50 12.34 -0.78
N GLY A 42 4.71 11.05 -0.54
CA GLY A 42 6.03 10.49 -0.23
C GLY A 42 7.00 10.64 -1.39
N ALA A 43 6.56 10.38 -2.63
CA ALA A 43 7.38 10.58 -3.81
C ALA A 43 7.78 12.06 -4.02
N GLU A 44 6.84 13.00 -3.84
CA GLU A 44 7.14 14.43 -3.88
C GLU A 44 8.15 14.83 -2.81
N LEU A 45 7.98 14.35 -1.57
CA LEU A 45 8.91 14.61 -0.47
C LEU A 45 10.33 14.12 -0.81
N LEU A 46 10.46 12.89 -1.31
CA LEU A 46 11.73 12.31 -1.75
C LEU A 46 12.38 13.13 -2.89
N ARG A 47 11.59 13.58 -3.87
CA ARG A 47 12.10 14.40 -4.99
C ARG A 47 12.57 15.77 -4.54
N TYR A 48 11.73 16.50 -3.81
CA TYR A 48 12.01 17.91 -3.53
C TYR A 48 13.04 18.09 -2.42
N GLN A 49 12.97 17.29 -1.36
CA GLN A 49 13.84 17.44 -0.20
C GLN A 49 15.13 16.64 -0.30
N PHE A 50 15.09 15.47 -0.95
CA PHE A 50 16.24 14.56 -1.04
C PHE A 50 16.84 14.43 -2.43
N LYS A 51 16.24 15.11 -3.42
CA LYS A 51 16.70 15.11 -4.83
C LYS A 51 16.74 13.70 -5.42
N ALA A 52 15.83 12.83 -4.98
CA ALA A 52 15.68 11.51 -5.56
C ALA A 52 15.42 11.62 -7.07
N GLU A 53 16.15 10.84 -7.85
CA GLU A 53 16.11 10.85 -9.32
C GLU A 53 14.82 10.20 -9.85
N LYS A 54 14.38 9.14 -9.17
CA LYS A 54 13.19 8.38 -9.51
C LYS A 54 12.57 7.80 -8.25
N VAL A 55 11.25 7.77 -8.22
CA VAL A 55 10.46 7.10 -7.18
C VAL A 55 9.42 6.25 -7.86
N VAL A 56 9.30 4.99 -7.43
CA VAL A 56 8.37 4.01 -7.97
C VAL A 56 7.59 3.41 -6.81
N VAL A 57 6.27 3.38 -6.91
CA VAL A 57 5.46 2.55 -6.02
C VAL A 57 5.38 1.13 -6.57
N PHE A 58 5.49 0.14 -5.71
CA PHE A 58 5.37 -1.27 -6.08
C PHE A 58 4.55 -2.04 -5.03
N GLY A 59 4.59 -3.37 -5.09
CA GLY A 59 3.95 -4.23 -4.09
C GLY A 59 2.43 -4.20 -4.16
N SER A 60 1.76 -4.33 -3.01
CA SER A 60 0.31 -4.55 -2.99
C SER A 60 -0.50 -3.38 -3.55
N LEU A 61 0.05 -2.16 -3.52
CA LEU A 61 -0.64 -0.95 -3.96
C LEU A 61 -0.79 -0.87 -5.49
N THR A 62 0.08 -1.53 -6.26
CA THR A 62 -0.04 -1.60 -7.73
C THR A 62 -0.99 -2.70 -8.21
N ASN A 63 -1.43 -3.59 -7.31
CA ASN A 63 -2.34 -4.68 -7.62
C ASN A 63 -3.54 -4.73 -6.66
N ARG A 64 -4.70 -4.23 -7.13
CA ARG A 64 -5.93 -4.14 -6.33
C ARG A 64 -6.37 -5.46 -5.68
N LYS A 65 -6.02 -6.61 -6.26
CA LYS A 65 -6.35 -7.94 -5.71
C LYS A 65 -5.48 -8.33 -4.51
N LEU A 66 -4.29 -7.75 -4.39
CA LEU A 66 -3.35 -8.00 -3.30
C LEU A 66 -3.52 -7.00 -2.15
N PHE A 67 -4.05 -5.79 -2.43
CA PHE A 67 -4.28 -4.77 -1.43
C PHE A 67 -5.37 -5.15 -0.41
N HIS A 68 -5.06 -5.00 0.88
CA HIS A 68 -5.99 -5.27 1.99
C HIS A 68 -5.87 -4.22 3.11
N LEU A 69 -6.71 -4.30 4.14
CA LEU A 69 -6.80 -3.32 5.23
C LEU A 69 -5.53 -3.16 6.08
N ARG A 70 -4.52 -4.00 5.86
CA ARG A 70 -3.24 -4.02 6.59
C ARG A 70 -2.04 -3.77 5.66
N SER A 71 -2.29 -3.51 4.38
CA SER A 71 -1.23 -3.17 3.43
C SER A 71 -0.55 -1.87 3.85
N ASP A 72 0.77 -1.88 3.73
CA ASP A 72 1.69 -0.75 3.74
C ASP A 72 1.80 -0.15 2.32
N ILE A 73 2.70 0.84 2.20
CA ILE A 73 3.02 1.51 0.94
C ILE A 73 4.50 1.25 0.65
N ASP A 74 4.77 0.49 -0.40
CA ASP A 74 6.14 0.18 -0.83
C ASP A 74 6.64 1.20 -1.85
N LEU A 75 7.71 1.92 -1.52
CA LEU A 75 8.37 2.89 -2.40
C LEU A 75 9.82 2.48 -2.69
N ALA A 76 10.15 2.34 -3.97
CA ALA A 76 11.52 2.20 -4.43
C ALA A 76 12.08 3.56 -4.87
N VAL A 77 13.32 3.87 -4.48
CA VAL A 77 13.95 5.17 -4.73
C VAL A 77 15.32 5.04 -5.40
N TRP A 78 15.58 5.90 -6.38
CA TRP A 78 16.88 6.08 -7.03
C TRP A 78 17.48 7.42 -6.63
N GLY A 79 18.81 7.47 -6.59
CA GLY A 79 19.54 8.71 -6.30
C GLY A 79 19.49 9.17 -4.84
N LEU A 80 18.92 8.37 -3.92
CA LEU A 80 18.94 8.71 -2.49
C LEU A 80 20.34 8.46 -1.89
N PRO A 81 21.02 9.48 -1.32
CA PRO A 81 22.29 9.29 -0.64
C PRO A 81 22.13 8.48 0.66
N ASP A 82 23.06 7.57 0.96
CA ASP A 82 22.96 6.67 2.13
C ASP A 82 22.81 7.42 3.46
N LYS A 83 23.53 8.53 3.60
CA LYS A 83 23.47 9.39 4.80
C LYS A 83 22.09 9.99 5.05
N GLU A 84 21.26 10.11 4.02
CA GLU A 84 19.91 10.69 4.12
C GLU A 84 18.84 9.61 4.35
N TYR A 85 19.16 8.32 4.21
CA TYR A 85 18.17 7.24 4.26
C TYR A 85 17.29 7.29 5.51
N LEU A 86 17.90 7.34 6.69
CA LEU A 86 17.16 7.36 7.95
C LEU A 86 16.29 8.62 8.10
N ARG A 87 16.76 9.76 7.60
CA ARG A 87 16.00 11.02 7.62
C ARG A 87 14.82 10.96 6.67
N ALA A 88 15.01 10.42 5.46
CA ALA A 88 13.94 10.21 4.50
C ALA A 88 12.89 9.26 5.04
N LEU A 89 13.31 8.11 5.58
CA LEU A 89 12.41 7.12 6.18
C LEU A 89 11.60 7.72 7.34
N GLY A 90 12.24 8.46 8.26
CA GLY A 90 11.53 9.13 9.36
C GLY A 90 10.42 10.06 8.87
N LEU A 91 10.71 10.91 7.88
CA LEU A 91 9.70 11.81 7.31
C LEU A 91 8.57 11.06 6.58
N LEU A 92 8.88 9.92 5.94
CA LEU A 92 7.87 9.10 5.28
C LEU A 92 6.95 8.40 6.30
N LEU A 93 7.49 7.92 7.41
CA LEU A 93 6.72 7.31 8.50
C LEU A 93 5.78 8.33 9.16
N ASP A 94 6.15 9.61 9.18
CA ASP A 94 5.32 10.70 9.72
C ASP A 94 4.23 11.20 8.75
N LEU A 95 4.21 10.74 7.48
CA LEU A 95 3.25 11.24 6.48
C LEU A 95 1.80 10.89 6.79
N SER A 96 1.56 9.73 7.41
CA SER A 96 0.23 9.25 7.72
C SER A 96 0.23 8.32 8.93
N PRO A 97 -0.66 8.55 9.91
CA PRO A 97 -0.88 7.58 10.98
C PRO A 97 -1.61 6.29 10.50
N GLU A 98 -2.17 6.30 9.28
CA GLU A 98 -2.93 5.16 8.72
C GLU A 98 -2.08 4.19 7.90
N PHE A 99 -0.88 4.61 7.47
CA PHE A 99 -0.03 3.85 6.56
C PHE A 99 1.41 3.89 7.00
N SER A 100 2.02 2.72 7.12
CA SER A 100 3.48 2.61 7.11
C SER A 100 3.97 2.71 5.67
N VAL A 101 5.08 3.39 5.47
CA VAL A 101 5.79 3.46 4.19
C VAL A 101 7.07 2.66 4.32
N ASP A 102 7.25 1.65 3.47
CA ASP A 102 8.52 0.94 3.31
C ASP A 102 9.33 1.62 2.20
N LEU A 103 10.58 1.99 2.50
CA LEU A 103 11.45 2.70 1.57
C LEU A 103 12.62 1.79 1.18
N VAL A 104 12.68 1.45 -0.11
CA VAL A 104 13.72 0.59 -0.66
C VAL A 104 14.65 1.41 -1.57
N PRO A 105 15.91 1.66 -1.19
CA PRO A 105 16.91 2.16 -2.12
C PRO A 105 17.15 1.13 -3.22
N PHE A 106 16.85 1.48 -4.47
CA PHE A 106 16.90 0.52 -5.58
C PHE A 106 18.29 -0.08 -5.77
N LYS A 107 19.34 0.70 -5.48
CA LYS A 107 20.74 0.25 -5.52
C LYS A 107 21.06 -0.90 -4.55
N ASP A 108 20.28 -1.04 -3.49
CA ASP A 108 20.48 -2.06 -2.44
C ASP A 108 19.47 -3.20 -2.54
N ALA A 109 18.45 -3.06 -3.40
CA ALA A 109 17.47 -4.10 -3.67
C ALA A 109 18.11 -5.36 -4.27
N THR A 110 17.66 -6.53 -3.83
CA THR A 110 18.07 -7.83 -4.39
C THR A 110 17.63 -7.96 -5.86
N LYS A 111 18.31 -8.81 -6.64
CA LYS A 111 17.95 -9.02 -8.05
C LYS A 111 16.47 -9.38 -8.27
N PRO A 112 15.85 -10.31 -7.51
CA PRO A 112 14.43 -10.61 -7.68
C PRO A 112 13.54 -9.41 -7.36
N LEU A 113 13.87 -8.64 -6.32
CA LEU A 113 13.08 -7.46 -5.95
C LEU A 113 13.16 -6.37 -7.02
N ARG A 114 14.34 -6.14 -7.61
CA ARG A 114 14.48 -5.20 -8.75
C ARG A 114 13.58 -5.60 -9.92
N GLN A 115 13.53 -6.89 -10.25
CA GLN A 115 12.66 -7.38 -11.33
C GLN A 115 11.18 -7.09 -11.04
N VAL A 116 10.73 -7.28 -9.80
CA VAL A 116 9.36 -6.93 -9.39
C VAL A 116 9.13 -5.42 -9.52
N ILE A 117 10.02 -4.59 -8.96
CA ILE A 117 9.91 -3.13 -9.03
C ILE A 117 9.86 -2.63 -10.48
N GLU A 118 10.67 -3.19 -11.37
CA GLU A 118 10.74 -2.78 -12.77
C GLU A 118 9.56 -3.26 -13.61
N SER A 119 8.98 -4.43 -13.29
CA SER A 119 7.89 -5.03 -14.06
C SER A 119 6.50 -4.61 -13.60
N GLU A 120 6.29 -4.45 -12.29
CA GLU A 120 4.99 -4.17 -11.69
C GLU A 120 4.89 -2.76 -11.11
N GLY A 121 6.02 -2.05 -11.00
CA GLY A 121 6.08 -0.74 -10.37
C GLY A 121 5.50 0.37 -11.24
N VAL A 122 4.88 1.35 -10.59
CA VAL A 122 4.36 2.56 -11.22
C VAL A 122 5.24 3.74 -10.83
N VAL A 123 5.77 4.45 -11.83
CA VAL A 123 6.52 5.68 -11.60
C VAL A 123 5.56 6.75 -11.07
N LEU A 124 5.89 7.32 -9.91
CA LEU A 124 5.10 8.40 -9.30
C LEU A 124 5.53 9.78 -9.81
#